data_AF-A0A352WR82-F1
#
_entry.id   AF-A0A352WR82-F1
#
_cell.length_a   1.000
_cell.length_b   1.000
_cell.length_c   1.000
_cell.angle_alpha   90.00
_cell.angle_beta   90.00
_cell.angle_gamma   90.00
#
_symmetry.space_group_name_H-M   'P 1'
#
loop_
_entity.id
_entity.type
_entity.pdbx_description
1 polymer ?
#
loop_
_entity_poly.entity_id
_entity_poly.type
_entity_poly.pdbx_seq_one_letter_code
_entity_poly.pdbx_strand_id
1 'polypeptide(L)'
;MWLAGFILLLIALLGAGAYDRFGASLQNHLSLILAFGGAFLIGIIFNHLIPETYAMGDHVGWIVVLGFLLQGVLEYGSQGIEHGHMHASHTKASARMPWAMFFSLCLHALIESMPLHGGNHEHAHHDHDHHGHVHLHGIEGVDMALMMGLILHKLPVALVLMGML
;
A
#
# COMPACT_ATOMS: atom_id res chain seq x y z
N MET A 1 -15.33 -6.99 -3.48
CA MET A 1 -14.23 -6.71 -4.45
C MET A 1 -14.18 -5.24 -4.90
N TRP A 2 -15.15 -4.75 -5.71
CA TRP A 2 -15.21 -3.33 -6.12
C TRP A 2 -15.30 -2.37 -4.92
N LEU A 3 -15.99 -2.82 -3.86
CA LEU A 3 -16.08 -2.09 -2.60
C LEU A 3 -14.71 -1.85 -1.96
N ALA A 4 -13.82 -2.86 -1.93
CA ALA A 4 -12.49 -2.72 -1.32
C ALA A 4 -11.62 -1.73 -2.11
N GLY A 5 -11.64 -1.81 -3.45
CA GLY A 5 -10.99 -0.82 -4.30
C GLY A 5 -11.54 0.60 -4.08
N PHE A 6 -12.86 0.73 -3.94
CA PHE A 6 -13.50 2.01 -3.63
C PHE A 6 -13.14 2.55 -2.24
N ILE A 7 -13.05 1.68 -1.23
CA ILE A 7 -12.60 2.03 0.13
C ILE A 7 -11.17 2.56 0.09
N LEU A 8 -10.26 1.85 -0.60
CA LEU A 8 -8.85 2.26 -0.74
C LEU A 8 -8.73 3.61 -1.45
N LEU A 9 -9.54 3.84 -2.50
CA LEU A 9 -9.63 5.12 -3.19
C LEU A 9 -10.10 6.23 -2.25
N LEU A 10 -11.18 6.00 -1.49
CA LEU A 10 -11.70 6.99 -0.54
C LEU A 10 -10.68 7.32 0.55
N ILE A 11 -9.96 6.33 1.08
CA ILE A 11 -8.91 6.54 2.08
C ILE A 11 -7.78 7.38 1.51
N ALA A 12 -7.35 7.14 0.27
CA ALA A 12 -6.33 7.96 -0.38
C ALA A 12 -6.81 9.42 -0.55
N LEU A 13 -8.06 9.63 -0.96
CA LEU A 13 -8.64 10.98 -1.07
C LEU A 13 -8.79 11.66 0.29
N LEU A 14 -9.17 10.91 1.34
CA LEU A 14 -9.24 11.41 2.70
C LEU A 14 -7.86 11.79 3.24
N GLY A 15 -6.83 11.00 2.93
CA GLY A 15 -5.43 11.34 3.21
C GLY A 15 -5.06 12.67 2.59
N ALA A 16 -5.27 12.83 1.28
CA ALA A 16 -5.02 14.10 0.59
C ALA A 16 -5.81 15.28 1.22
N GLY A 17 -7.09 15.11 1.54
CA GLY A 17 -7.89 16.14 2.20
C GLY A 17 -7.46 16.46 3.63
N ALA A 18 -6.96 15.46 4.37
CA ALA A 18 -6.41 15.67 5.71
C ALA A 18 -5.10 16.49 5.64
N TYR A 19 -4.27 16.28 4.62
CA TYR A 19 -3.08 17.09 4.40
C TYR A 19 -3.44 18.55 4.13
N ASP A 20 -4.42 18.83 3.27
CA ASP A 20 -4.84 20.21 2.95
C ASP A 20 -5.24 21.01 4.20
N ARG A 21 -5.85 20.35 5.19
CA ARG A 21 -6.27 21.01 6.44
C ARG A 21 -5.24 21.01 7.56
N PHE A 22 -4.40 19.97 7.66
CA PHE A 22 -3.52 19.74 8.81
C PHE A 22 -2.05 19.58 8.44
N GLY A 23 -1.66 19.89 7.20
CA GLY A 23 -0.35 19.57 6.62
C GLY A 23 0.84 20.01 7.48
N ALA A 24 0.80 21.20 8.07
CA ALA A 24 1.89 21.70 8.93
C ALA A 24 2.11 20.87 10.20
N SER A 25 1.04 20.30 10.79
CA SER A 25 1.14 19.40 11.94
C SER A 25 1.60 18.00 11.52
N LEU A 26 1.05 17.51 10.41
CA LEU A 26 1.34 16.18 9.88
C LEU A 26 2.78 16.04 9.39
N GLN A 27 3.36 17.09 8.80
CA GLN A 27 4.74 17.08 8.32
C GLN A 27 5.75 16.70 9.40
N ASN A 28 5.54 17.14 10.64
CA ASN A 28 6.43 16.82 11.77
C ASN A 28 6.39 15.33 12.16
N HIS A 29 5.32 14.62 11.78
CA HIS A 29 5.10 13.22 12.12
C HIS A 29 5.10 12.30 10.89
N LEU A 30 5.25 12.85 9.68
CA LEU A 30 5.20 12.09 8.42
C LEU A 30 6.21 10.93 8.40
N SER A 31 7.45 11.17 8.84
CA SER A 31 8.48 10.12 8.87
C SER A 31 8.09 8.95 9.78
N LEU A 32 7.45 9.22 10.92
CA LEU A 32 6.99 8.18 11.84
C LEU A 32 5.79 7.41 11.28
N ILE A 33 4.83 8.12 10.68
CA ILE A 33 3.65 7.53 10.03
C ILE A 33 4.07 6.62 8.88
N LEU A 34 5.03 7.08 8.06
CA LEU A 34 5.56 6.34 6.94
C LEU A 34 6.35 5.10 7.38
N ALA A 35 7.24 5.25 8.38
CA ALA A 35 7.98 4.13 8.94
C ALA A 35 7.06 3.08 9.59
N PHE A 36 6.00 3.53 10.28
CA PHE A 36 4.98 2.64 10.83
C PHE A 36 4.24 1.86 9.73
N GLY A 37 3.75 2.56 8.69
CA GLY A 37 3.07 1.92 7.56
C GLY A 37 3.97 0.89 6.85
N GLY A 38 5.22 1.25 6.59
CA GLY A 38 6.21 0.33 6.00
C GLY A 38 6.51 -0.89 6.88
N ALA A 39 6.76 -0.68 8.18
CA ALA A 39 7.04 -1.78 9.11
C ALA A 39 5.83 -2.72 9.27
N PHE A 40 4.61 -2.17 9.30
CA PHE A 40 3.39 -2.97 9.34
C PHE A 40 3.26 -3.85 8.09
N LEU A 41 3.47 -3.28 6.89
CA LEU A 41 3.39 -4.01 5.63
C LEU A 41 4.44 -5.13 5.56
N ILE A 42 5.68 -4.86 6.00
CA ILE A 42 6.72 -5.90 6.15
C ILE A 42 6.25 -7.02 7.08
N GLY A 43 5.66 -6.68 8.23
CA GLY A 43 5.11 -7.65 9.16
C GLY A 43 4.08 -8.57 8.50
N ILE A 44 3.15 -8.01 7.72
CA ILE A 44 2.16 -8.78 6.97
C ILE A 44 2.79 -9.64 5.87
N ILE A 45 3.81 -9.14 5.16
CA ILE A 45 4.53 -9.91 4.16
C ILE A 45 5.14 -11.18 4.78
N PHE A 46 5.81 -11.07 5.92
CA PHE A 46 6.45 -12.21 6.56
C PHE A 46 5.48 -13.16 7.27
N ASN A 47 4.40 -12.63 7.85
CA ASN A 47 3.47 -13.44 8.64
C ASN A 47 2.34 -14.07 7.83
N HIS A 48 1.98 -13.47 6.69
CA HIS A 48 0.89 -13.95 5.82
C HIS A 48 1.40 -14.31 4.42
N LEU A 49 1.91 -13.34 3.66
CA LEU A 49 2.16 -13.53 2.23
C LEU A 49 3.26 -14.55 1.93
N ILE A 50 4.39 -14.51 2.66
CA ILE A 50 5.49 -15.45 2.46
C ILE A 50 5.05 -16.90 2.77
N PRO A 51 4.50 -17.23 3.95
CA PRO A 51 4.05 -18.58 4.25
C PRO A 51 3.08 -19.14 3.21
N GLU A 52 2.05 -18.36 2.85
CA GLU A 52 1.03 -18.78 1.87
C GLU A 52 1.64 -18.97 0.47
N THR A 53 2.52 -18.05 0.07
CA THR A 53 3.13 -18.10 -1.27
C THR A 53 4.08 -19.28 -1.43
N TYR A 54 4.88 -19.59 -0.41
CA TYR A 54 5.81 -20.72 -0.45
C TYR A 54 5.12 -22.08 -0.30
N ALA A 55 3.89 -22.13 0.23
CA ALA A 55 3.08 -23.34 0.26
C ALA A 55 2.62 -23.79 -1.15
N MET A 56 2.67 -22.92 -2.15
CA MET A 56 2.27 -23.24 -3.53
C MET A 56 3.31 -24.06 -4.33
N GLY A 57 4.54 -24.21 -3.82
CA GLY A 57 5.55 -25.13 -4.37
C GLY A 57 6.99 -24.61 -4.37
N ASP A 58 7.93 -25.52 -4.66
CA ASP A 58 9.37 -25.31 -4.48
C ASP A 58 9.99 -24.24 -5.39
N HIS A 59 9.31 -23.86 -6.48
CA HIS A 59 9.81 -22.91 -7.47
C HIS A 59 9.24 -21.49 -7.32
N VAL A 60 8.32 -21.27 -6.38
CA VAL A 60 7.63 -19.99 -6.22
C VAL A 60 8.57 -18.89 -5.72
N GLY A 61 9.66 -19.26 -5.03
CA GLY A 61 10.69 -18.30 -4.60
C GLY A 61 11.26 -17.45 -5.73
N TRP A 62 11.41 -18.01 -6.94
CA TRP A 62 11.88 -17.24 -8.11
C TRP A 62 10.86 -16.18 -8.56
N ILE A 63 9.57 -16.50 -8.46
CA ILE A 63 8.48 -15.58 -8.80
C ILE A 63 8.40 -14.45 -7.76
N VAL A 64 8.57 -14.78 -6.47
CA VAL A 64 8.64 -13.78 -5.38
C VAL A 64 9.79 -12.82 -5.60
N VAL A 65 11.00 -13.33 -5.90
CA VAL A 65 12.17 -12.50 -6.17
C VAL A 65 11.96 -11.62 -7.40
N LEU A 66 11.38 -12.17 -8.48
CA LEU A 66 11.06 -11.40 -9.68
C LEU A 66 10.07 -10.27 -9.39
N GLY A 67 9.01 -10.54 -8.61
CA GLY A 67 8.03 -9.55 -8.18
C GLY A 67 8.65 -8.45 -7.32
N PHE A 68 9.48 -8.82 -6.35
CA PHE A 68 10.20 -7.86 -5.50
C PHE A 68 11.14 -6.96 -6.31
N LEU A 69 11.90 -7.53 -7.26
CA LEU A 69 12.76 -6.76 -8.14
C LEU A 69 11.96 -5.82 -9.05
N LEU A 70 10.82 -6.28 -9.59
CA LEU A 70 9.92 -5.44 -10.37
C LEU A 70 9.41 -4.25 -9.55
N GLN A 71 8.97 -4.49 -8.31
CA GLN A 71 8.57 -3.39 -7.41
C GLN A 71 9.72 -2.43 -7.11
N GLY A 72 10.94 -2.92 -6.89
CA GLY A 72 12.13 -2.07 -6.72
C GLY A 72 12.46 -1.22 -7.95
N VAL A 73 12.26 -1.73 -9.16
CA VAL A 73 12.39 -0.94 -10.39
C VAL A 73 11.33 0.16 -10.47
N LEU A 74 10.08 -0.14 -10.08
CA LEU A 74 9.01 0.85 -10.06
C LEU A 74 9.21 1.92 -8.98
N GLU A 75 9.76 1.56 -7.83
CA GLU A 75 10.16 2.51 -6.78
C GLU A 75 11.30 3.43 -7.28
N TYR A 76 12.31 2.87 -7.94
CA TYR A 76 13.36 3.69 -8.55
C TYR A 76 12.80 4.65 -9.61
N GLY A 77 11.84 4.19 -10.41
CA GLY A 77 11.11 5.00 -11.39
C GLY A 77 10.24 6.11 -10.77
N SER A 78 9.78 5.94 -9.53
CA SER A 78 9.02 6.95 -8.77
C SER A 78 9.91 7.93 -8.01
N GLN A 79 11.24 7.77 -8.08
CA GLN A 79 12.22 8.49 -7.26
C GLN A 79 12.00 8.32 -5.74
N GLY A 80 11.26 7.29 -5.31
CA GLY A 80 10.93 7.08 -3.91
C GLY A 80 10.11 8.23 -3.29
N ILE A 81 9.31 8.94 -4.11
CA ILE A 81 8.41 10.01 -3.64
C ILE A 81 7.50 9.52 -2.52
N GLU A 82 7.02 8.28 -2.63
CA GLU A 82 6.23 7.60 -1.61
C GLU A 82 6.90 7.56 -0.23
N HIS A 83 8.23 7.65 -0.19
CA HIS A 83 9.02 7.64 1.04
C HIS A 83 9.45 9.03 1.54
N GLY A 84 8.96 10.12 0.91
CA GLY A 84 9.25 11.49 1.36
C GLY A 84 10.65 12.00 1.01
N HIS A 85 11.40 11.30 0.15
CA HIS A 85 12.78 11.64 -0.24
C HIS A 85 12.87 12.74 -1.32
N MET A 86 12.01 13.74 -1.23
CA MET A 86 12.11 14.94 -2.05
C MET A 86 13.06 15.92 -1.36
N HIS A 87 14.36 15.82 -1.63
CA HIS A 87 15.26 16.93 -1.31
C HIS A 87 14.83 18.14 -2.13
N ALA A 88 14.18 19.11 -1.46
CA ALA A 88 13.82 20.40 -1.99
C ALA A 88 15.08 21.15 -2.43
N SER A 89 15.53 20.94 -3.66
CA SER A 89 16.43 21.89 -4.29
C SER A 89 15.63 23.18 -4.49
N HIS A 90 16.06 24.22 -3.80
CA HIS A 90 15.54 25.57 -3.88
C HIS A 90 15.62 26.12 -5.32
N THR A 91 14.67 25.77 -6.18
CA THR A 91 14.44 26.55 -7.39
C THR A 91 12.98 26.50 -7.75
N LYS A 92 12.35 27.68 -7.76
CA LYS A 92 11.00 27.89 -8.27
C LYS A 92 10.98 27.58 -9.78
N ALA A 93 10.80 26.33 -10.12
CA ALA A 93 10.40 25.92 -11.45
C ALA A 93 9.28 24.90 -11.25
N SER A 94 8.15 25.16 -11.91
CA SER A 94 6.96 24.30 -11.96
C SER A 94 7.38 22.82 -12.05
N ALA A 95 7.36 22.12 -10.92
CA ALA A 95 7.74 20.71 -10.83
C ALA A 95 6.57 19.87 -11.32
N ARG A 96 6.27 19.98 -12.62
CA ARG A 96 5.30 19.11 -13.27
C ARG A 96 5.79 17.68 -13.09
N MET A 97 4.99 16.85 -12.44
CA MET A 97 5.32 15.44 -12.25
C MET A 97 5.64 14.81 -13.62
N PRO A 98 6.84 14.26 -13.84
CA PRO A 98 7.19 13.54 -15.04
C PRO A 98 6.20 12.39 -15.27
N TRP A 99 5.69 12.27 -16.49
CA TRP A 99 4.76 11.21 -16.87
C TRP A 99 5.27 9.81 -16.56
N ALA A 100 6.59 9.60 -16.66
CA ALA A 100 7.24 8.34 -16.28
C ALA A 100 7.06 8.03 -14.77
N MET A 101 7.22 9.02 -13.89
CA MET A 101 7.00 8.84 -12.44
C MET A 101 5.55 8.52 -12.14
N PHE A 102 4.60 9.22 -12.77
CA PHE A 102 3.18 8.96 -12.59
C PHE A 102 2.81 7.54 -13.01
N PHE A 103 3.28 7.08 -14.18
CA PHE A 103 3.04 5.73 -14.65
C PHE A 103 3.65 4.67 -13.73
N SER A 104 4.87 4.91 -13.23
CA SER A 104 5.54 4.04 -12.27
C SER A 104 4.72 3.89 -10.98
N LEU A 105 4.23 5.01 -10.43
CA LEU A 105 3.42 5.05 -9.22
C LEU A 105 2.08 4.31 -9.40
N CYS A 106 1.42 4.49 -10.55
CA CYS A 106 0.19 3.78 -10.87
C CYS A 106 0.40 2.27 -10.95
N LEU A 107 1.47 1.83 -11.63
CA LEU A 107 1.76 0.41 -11.80
C LEU A 107 2.20 -0.23 -10.48
N HIS A 108 3.02 0.46 -9.69
CA HIS A 108 3.40 0.06 -8.33
C HIS A 108 2.13 -0.18 -7.50
N ALA A 109 1.27 0.83 -7.42
CA ALA A 109 0.02 0.79 -6.65
C ALA A 109 -0.94 -0.32 -7.10
N LEU A 110 -0.91 -0.69 -8.38
CA LEU A 110 -1.71 -1.78 -8.94
C LEU A 110 -1.17 -3.13 -8.48
N ILE A 111 0.12 -3.37 -8.66
CA ILE A 111 0.79 -4.63 -8.29
C ILE A 111 0.67 -4.87 -6.78
N GLU A 112 0.89 -3.84 -5.97
CA GLU A 112 0.76 -3.90 -4.51
C GLU A 112 -0.65 -4.31 -4.05
N SER A 113 -1.69 -4.00 -4.85
CA SER A 113 -3.07 -4.36 -4.52
C SER A 113 -3.50 -5.75 -4.99
N MET A 114 -2.66 -6.47 -5.75
CA MET A 114 -3.01 -7.80 -6.28
C MET A 114 -3.25 -8.87 -5.19
N PRO A 115 -2.48 -8.94 -4.08
CA PRO A 115 -2.70 -9.95 -3.05
C PRO A 115 -4.09 -9.89 -2.39
N LEU A 116 -4.80 -8.75 -2.44
CA LEU A 116 -6.18 -8.63 -1.97
C LEU A 116 -7.18 -9.50 -2.75
N HIS A 117 -6.79 -10.05 -3.90
CA HIS A 117 -7.64 -10.82 -4.80
C HIS A 117 -7.55 -12.35 -4.58
N GLY A 118 -6.75 -12.82 -3.62
CA GLY A 118 -6.40 -14.24 -3.42
C GLY A 118 -7.38 -15.09 -2.59
N GLY A 119 -8.66 -14.75 -2.53
CA GLY A 119 -9.66 -15.36 -1.64
C GLY A 119 -10.10 -16.80 -1.96
N ASN A 120 -9.22 -17.68 -2.46
CA ASN A 120 -9.59 -19.04 -2.88
C ASN A 120 -8.69 -20.17 -2.33
N HIS A 121 -7.83 -19.89 -1.36
CA HIS A 121 -7.14 -20.95 -0.63
C HIS A 121 -7.76 -21.08 0.76
N GLU A 122 -8.44 -22.21 0.98
CA GLU A 122 -9.12 -22.57 2.22
C GLU A 122 -8.27 -22.22 3.44
N HIS A 123 -8.71 -21.23 4.22
CA HIS A 123 -8.17 -20.95 5.54
C HIS A 123 -8.56 -22.09 6.49
N ALA A 124 -7.87 -23.22 6.37
CA ALA A 124 -7.92 -24.33 7.32
C ALA A 124 -7.03 -24.02 8.52
N HIS A 125 -7.27 -22.91 9.22
CA HIS A 125 -6.60 -22.61 10.49
C HIS A 125 -7.58 -21.98 11.50
N HIS A 126 -7.99 -22.83 12.45
CA HIS A 126 -8.56 -22.54 13.77
C HIS A 126 -9.90 -21.80 13.86
N ASP A 127 -10.94 -22.61 14.15
CA ASP A 127 -12.15 -22.22 14.88
C ASP A 127 -11.79 -21.32 16.07
N HIS A 128 -12.12 -20.05 15.97
CA HIS A 128 -12.42 -19.22 17.12
C HIS A 128 -13.73 -18.48 16.85
N ASP A 129 -14.80 -19.02 17.43
CA ASP A 129 -16.10 -18.39 17.59
C ASP A 129 -15.94 -16.98 18.19
N HIS A 130 -16.03 -15.96 17.34
CA HIS A 130 -16.22 -14.58 17.78
C HIS A 130 -17.46 -13.99 17.10
N HIS A 131 -18.58 -14.10 17.82
CA HIS A 131 -19.83 -13.41 17.56
C HIS A 131 -19.62 -11.92 17.15
N GLY A 132 -20.27 -11.51 16.05
CA GLY A 132 -20.62 -10.11 15.81
C GLY A 132 -20.08 -9.44 14.54
N HIS A 133 -19.82 -10.17 13.46
CA HIS A 133 -19.47 -9.53 12.18
C HIS A 133 -20.75 -9.10 11.42
N VAL A 134 -20.85 -7.81 11.13
CA VAL A 134 -21.84 -7.24 10.21
C VAL A 134 -21.56 -7.80 8.82
N HIS A 135 -22.43 -8.71 8.36
CA HIS A 135 -22.37 -9.28 7.02
C HIS A 135 -22.72 -8.21 5.97
N LEU A 136 -21.71 -7.45 5.52
CA LEU A 136 -21.80 -6.55 4.38
C LEU A 136 -21.32 -7.30 3.12
N HIS A 137 -22.27 -7.61 2.24
CA HIS A 137 -22.18 -8.48 1.06
C HIS A 137 -21.24 -7.98 -0.08
N GLY A 138 -20.04 -7.52 0.24
CA GLY A 138 -19.03 -7.02 -0.71
C GLY A 138 -17.58 -7.09 -0.23
N ILE A 139 -17.35 -7.52 1.02
CA ILE A 139 -16.03 -7.74 1.65
C ILE A 139 -15.74 -9.25 1.85
N GLU A 140 -16.71 -10.11 1.54
CA GLU A 140 -16.50 -11.57 1.56
C GLU A 140 -15.34 -11.94 0.62
N GLY A 141 -14.28 -12.53 1.19
CA GLY A 141 -13.05 -12.94 0.47
C GLY A 141 -11.88 -11.94 0.51
N VAL A 142 -11.98 -10.84 1.26
CA VAL A 142 -10.85 -9.91 1.48
C VAL A 142 -10.20 -10.19 2.84
N ASP A 143 -8.91 -10.53 2.83
CA ASP A 143 -8.11 -10.59 4.05
C ASP A 143 -8.01 -9.20 4.69
N MET A 144 -8.55 -9.08 5.90
CA MET A 144 -8.61 -7.82 6.64
C MET A 144 -7.23 -7.32 7.06
N ALA A 145 -6.27 -8.21 7.30
CA ALA A 145 -4.90 -7.86 7.65
C ALA A 145 -4.16 -7.29 6.44
N LEU A 146 -4.34 -7.90 5.26
CA LEU A 146 -3.82 -7.35 3.99
C LEU A 146 -4.47 -6.01 3.64
N MET A 147 -5.80 -5.89 3.82
CA MET A 147 -6.51 -4.64 3.59
C MET A 147 -6.03 -3.54 4.53
N MET A 148 -5.86 -3.84 5.82
CA MET A 148 -5.32 -2.88 6.79
C MET A 148 -3.88 -2.46 6.42
N GLY A 149 -3.04 -3.41 6.00
CA GLY A 149 -1.67 -3.12 5.59
C GLY A 149 -1.59 -2.18 4.40
N LEU A 150 -2.42 -2.43 3.38
CA LEU A 150 -2.49 -1.56 2.22
C LEU A 150 -3.04 -0.17 2.58
N ILE A 151 -4.05 -0.09 3.46
CA ILE A 151 -4.57 1.19 3.96
C ILE A 151 -3.47 1.99 4.66
N LEU A 152 -2.73 1.34 5.57
CA LEU A 152 -1.67 1.95 6.35
C LEU A 152 -0.46 2.35 5.50
N HIS A 153 -0.23 1.70 4.36
CA HIS A 153 0.80 2.09 3.41
C HIS A 153 0.34 3.23 2.49
N LYS A 154 -0.89 3.17 1.93
CA LYS A 154 -1.39 4.15 0.96
C LYS A 154 -1.75 5.51 1.54
N LEU A 155 -2.15 5.57 2.81
CA LEU A 155 -2.45 6.83 3.49
C LEU A 155 -1.22 7.75 3.56
N PRO A 156 -0.05 7.33 4.10
CA PRO A 156 1.17 8.13 4.08
C PRO A 156 1.56 8.60 2.67
N VAL A 157 1.47 7.72 1.67
CA VAL A 157 1.81 8.05 0.28
C VAL A 157 0.93 9.16 -0.28
N ALA A 158 -0.39 9.11 -0.01
CA ALA A 158 -1.32 10.17 -0.40
C ALA A 158 -1.01 11.52 0.26
N LEU A 159 -0.58 11.51 1.53
CA LEU A 159 -0.17 12.72 2.24
C LEU A 159 1.08 13.35 1.60
N VAL A 160 2.08 12.52 1.27
CA VAL A 160 3.32 13.02 0.65
C VAL A 160 3.05 13.57 -0.75
N LEU A 161 2.25 12.87 -1.56
CA LEU A 161 1.90 13.34 -2.91
C LEU A 161 1.13 14.66 -2.86
N MET A 162 0.16 14.80 -1.95
CA MET A 162 -0.58 16.06 -1.78
C MET A 162 0.34 17.19 -1.29
N GLY A 163 1.33 16.89 -0.46
CA GLY A 163 2.32 17.87 -0.03
C GLY A 163 3.26 18.40 -1.11
N MET A 164 3.26 17.78 -2.28
CA MET A 164 4.07 18.17 -3.43
C MET A 164 3.30 18.96 -4.48
N LEU A 165 1.96 19.00 -4.40
CA LEU A 165 1.07 19.75 -5.30
C LEU A 165 0.88 21.19 -4.84
#